data_AF-A0A3B5LFT6-F1
#
_entry.id   AF-A0A3B5LFT6-F1
#
_cell.length_a   1.000
_cell.length_b   1.000
_cell.length_c   1.000
_cell.angle_alpha   90.00
_cell.angle_beta   90.00
_cell.angle_gamma   90.00
#
_symmetry.space_group_name_H-M   'P 1'
#
loop_
_entity.id
_entity.type
_entity.pdbx_description
1 polymer ?
#
loop_
_entity_poly.entity_id
_entity_poly.type
_entity_poly.pdbx_seq_one_letter_code
_entity_poly.pdbx_strand_id
1 'polypeptide(L)'
;MKVVSGISPWRNAQTVRSARQLCLRAERKWRKTQLHVHCDIYKERIRNYHLTLKHAREAFFADVINKNINNARALFATVDRITNPPVTLPPEFQCIAACNQFSSVVSNTIYKHSAVTGGLNTGSPITFPEEDEDPRVSEDTTSPKGIWGFLKGVAGNPVVRNVLNKTKHSVESMITTLDPGMAPYIKSGGDIDIVVASDKDMSVQAVREAFQEVFGMATVTGEPSQSNIAPQPVGYAAGAKGAQERIDGLRRAGVIHEKQPVVALENFIAELFPEKWFDIGCLILEDPGHGICVEVFTQATPLTLEHIQQAHSLTPPDYSLRWSGLVVTVGEILERSLPNISRTDWHKSVTGLSQHHIIQCAAKVLAGLYKQQLLPWTE
;
A
#
# COMPACT_ATOMS: atom_id res chain seq x y z
N MET A 1 -27.53 -28.60 -3.13
CA MET A 1 -26.74 -28.69 -4.39
C MET A 1 -25.28 -28.93 -4.03
N LYS A 2 -24.54 -29.77 -4.78
CA LYS A 2 -23.08 -29.86 -4.66
C LYS A 2 -22.45 -28.75 -5.51
N VAL A 3 -21.67 -27.86 -4.91
CA VAL A 3 -20.86 -26.87 -5.65
C VAL A 3 -19.54 -27.54 -6.03
N VAL A 4 -19.23 -27.59 -7.33
CA VAL A 4 -18.06 -28.30 -7.87
C VAL A 4 -16.91 -27.32 -8.15
N SER A 5 -15.70 -27.71 -7.73
CA SER A 5 -14.37 -27.17 -8.09
C SER A 5 -14.17 -25.64 -8.09
N GLY A 6 -13.54 -25.12 -7.02
CA GLY A 6 -12.41 -24.16 -7.03
C GLY A 6 -12.54 -22.77 -7.67
N ILE A 7 -13.56 -22.48 -8.46
CA ILE A 7 -13.71 -21.24 -9.23
C ILE A 7 -14.88 -20.44 -8.67
N SER A 8 -14.63 -19.18 -8.32
CA SER A 8 -15.62 -18.26 -7.73
C SER A 8 -16.89 -18.20 -8.60
N PRO A 9 -18.11 -18.49 -8.08
CA PRO A 9 -19.29 -18.71 -8.93
C PRO A 9 -19.62 -17.57 -9.92
N TRP A 10 -19.41 -16.32 -9.51
CA TRP A 10 -19.63 -15.14 -10.35
C TRP A 10 -18.73 -15.08 -11.61
N ARG A 11 -17.57 -15.77 -11.62
CA ARG A 11 -16.70 -15.88 -12.81
C ARG A 11 -17.36 -16.69 -13.95
N ASN A 12 -18.34 -17.52 -13.64
CA ASN A 12 -19.06 -18.34 -14.63
C ASN A 12 -20.29 -17.63 -15.24
N ALA A 13 -20.66 -16.44 -14.76
CA ALA A 13 -21.77 -15.66 -15.31
C ALA A 13 -21.55 -15.37 -16.81
N GLN A 14 -22.60 -15.52 -17.61
CA GLN A 14 -22.49 -15.45 -19.07
C GLN A 14 -21.98 -14.09 -19.57
N THR A 15 -22.33 -13.00 -18.88
CA THR A 15 -21.83 -11.63 -19.11
C THR A 15 -20.32 -11.53 -18.86
N VAL A 16 -19.82 -12.10 -17.77
CA VAL A 16 -18.38 -12.14 -17.44
C VAL A 16 -17.62 -12.98 -18.47
N ARG A 17 -18.21 -14.09 -18.93
CA ARG A 17 -17.61 -14.95 -19.97
C ARG A 17 -17.56 -14.25 -21.34
N SER A 18 -18.60 -13.54 -21.75
CA SER A 18 -18.61 -12.80 -23.02
C SER A 18 -17.66 -11.60 -22.99
N ALA A 19 -17.66 -10.81 -21.91
CA ALA A 19 -16.72 -9.69 -21.73
C ALA A 19 -15.25 -10.17 -21.76
N ARG A 20 -14.93 -11.30 -21.12
CA ARG A 20 -13.59 -11.92 -21.21
C ARG A 20 -13.22 -12.31 -22.64
N GLN A 21 -14.14 -12.88 -23.41
CA GLN A 21 -13.91 -13.22 -24.82
C GLN A 21 -13.67 -11.97 -25.68
N LEU A 22 -14.37 -10.86 -25.40
CA LEU A 22 -14.17 -9.59 -26.09
C LEU A 22 -12.80 -8.96 -25.78
N CYS A 23 -12.33 -9.04 -24.53
CA CYS A 23 -10.97 -8.65 -24.15
C CYS A 23 -9.91 -9.40 -24.97
N LEU A 24 -9.99 -10.74 -24.98
CA LEU A 24 -9.05 -11.60 -25.72
C LEU A 24 -9.09 -11.37 -27.24
N ARG A 25 -10.23 -10.94 -27.79
CA ARG A 25 -10.35 -10.54 -29.21
C ARG A 25 -9.67 -9.19 -29.47
N ALA A 26 -9.89 -8.19 -28.61
CA ALA A 26 -9.27 -6.88 -28.71
C ALA A 26 -7.74 -6.95 -28.55
N GLU A 27 -7.26 -7.71 -27.55
CA GLU A 27 -5.84 -7.99 -27.30
C GLU A 27 -5.13 -8.53 -28.54
N ARG A 28 -5.69 -9.58 -29.17
CA ARG A 28 -5.14 -10.20 -30.39
C ARG A 28 -5.15 -9.22 -31.58
N LYS A 29 -6.20 -8.40 -31.71
CA LYS A 29 -6.30 -7.39 -32.76
C LYS A 29 -5.24 -6.29 -32.59
N TRP A 30 -5.06 -5.80 -31.36
CA TRP A 30 -3.99 -4.86 -31.02
C TRP A 30 -2.61 -5.45 -31.28
N ARG A 31 -2.27 -6.62 -30.72
CA ARG A 31 -0.96 -7.27 -30.93
C ARG A 31 -0.60 -7.48 -32.40
N LYS A 32 -1.58 -7.81 -33.25
CA LYS A 32 -1.37 -7.98 -34.71
C LYS A 32 -1.16 -6.66 -35.47
N THR A 33 -1.62 -5.52 -34.94
CA THR A 33 -1.68 -4.26 -35.70
C THR A 33 -0.86 -3.11 -35.11
N GLN A 34 -0.55 -3.14 -33.81
CA GLN A 34 0.16 -2.10 -33.06
C GLN A 34 -0.42 -0.68 -33.14
N LEU A 35 -1.65 -0.52 -33.67
CA LEU A 35 -2.33 0.77 -33.78
C LEU A 35 -2.86 1.23 -32.41
N HIS A 36 -2.65 2.51 -32.09
CA HIS A 36 -3.11 3.17 -30.86
C HIS A 36 -4.61 2.94 -30.60
N VAL A 37 -5.45 3.16 -31.62
CA VAL A 37 -6.91 2.94 -31.56
C VAL A 37 -7.29 1.50 -31.13
N HIS A 38 -6.50 0.48 -31.50
CA HIS A 38 -6.74 -0.88 -31.03
C HIS A 38 -6.24 -1.12 -29.60
N CYS A 39 -5.21 -0.40 -29.14
CA CYS A 39 -4.81 -0.37 -27.74
C CYS A 39 -5.92 0.21 -26.86
N ASP A 40 -6.56 1.31 -27.30
CA ASP A 40 -7.61 1.95 -26.51
C ASP A 40 -8.90 1.12 -26.46
N ILE A 41 -9.29 0.50 -27.59
CA ILE A 41 -10.35 -0.51 -27.61
C ILE A 41 -10.01 -1.69 -26.68
N TYR A 42 -8.74 -2.10 -26.56
CA TYR A 42 -8.34 -3.13 -25.60
C TYR A 42 -8.49 -2.66 -24.14
N LYS A 43 -8.00 -1.46 -23.80
CA LYS A 43 -8.20 -0.82 -22.47
C LYS A 43 -9.68 -0.71 -22.11
N GLU A 44 -10.51 -0.24 -23.03
CA GLU A 44 -11.97 -0.12 -22.89
C GLU A 44 -12.62 -1.48 -22.56
N ARG A 45 -12.23 -2.54 -23.26
CA ARG A 45 -12.76 -3.89 -23.04
C ARG A 45 -12.31 -4.48 -21.70
N ILE A 46 -11.07 -4.22 -21.24
CA ILE A 46 -10.61 -4.60 -19.89
C ILE A 46 -11.49 -3.95 -18.83
N ARG A 47 -11.68 -2.62 -18.88
CA ARG A 47 -12.55 -1.88 -17.93
C ARG A 47 -13.96 -2.47 -17.89
N ASN A 48 -14.54 -2.73 -19.06
CA ASN A 48 -15.86 -3.36 -19.18
C ASN A 48 -15.91 -4.77 -18.55
N TYR A 49 -14.85 -5.59 -18.71
CA TYR A 49 -14.73 -6.90 -18.06
C TYR A 49 -14.61 -6.80 -16.54
N HIS A 50 -13.81 -5.87 -16.00
CA HIS A 50 -13.68 -5.65 -14.56
C HIS A 50 -15.00 -5.18 -13.95
N LEU A 51 -15.68 -4.20 -14.57
CA LEU A 51 -16.99 -3.73 -14.15
C LEU A 51 -18.05 -4.85 -14.17
N THR A 52 -18.07 -5.65 -15.24
CA THR A 52 -18.98 -6.81 -15.37
C THR A 52 -18.68 -7.88 -14.32
N LEU A 53 -17.41 -8.12 -13.98
CA LEU A 53 -17.00 -9.06 -12.94
C LEU A 53 -17.38 -8.57 -11.53
N LYS A 54 -17.27 -7.25 -11.29
CA LYS A 54 -17.72 -6.58 -10.06
C LYS A 54 -19.24 -6.73 -9.89
N HIS A 55 -20.04 -6.29 -10.88
CA HIS A 55 -21.49 -6.40 -10.83
C HIS A 55 -21.98 -7.85 -10.71
N ALA A 56 -21.32 -8.81 -11.37
CA ALA A 56 -21.65 -10.23 -11.22
C ALA A 56 -21.33 -10.79 -9.81
N ARG A 57 -20.30 -10.28 -9.14
CA ARG A 57 -19.98 -10.62 -7.75
C ARG A 57 -21.00 -10.02 -6.78
N GLU A 58 -21.34 -8.75 -6.97
CA GLU A 58 -22.31 -8.02 -6.16
C GLU A 58 -23.72 -8.63 -6.28
N ALA A 59 -24.19 -8.89 -7.50
CA ALA A 59 -25.46 -9.56 -7.75
C ALA A 59 -25.51 -10.98 -7.15
N PHE A 60 -24.40 -11.74 -7.20
CA PHE A 60 -24.31 -13.05 -6.56
C PHE A 60 -24.47 -12.98 -5.04
N PHE A 61 -23.80 -12.02 -4.38
CA PHE A 61 -23.92 -11.89 -2.92
C PHE A 61 -25.26 -11.26 -2.49
N ALA A 62 -25.83 -10.34 -3.26
CA ALA A 62 -27.18 -9.83 -3.03
C ALA A 62 -28.24 -10.95 -3.14
N ASP A 63 -28.13 -11.82 -4.15
CA ASP A 63 -28.98 -13.00 -4.30
C ASP A 63 -28.86 -13.98 -3.11
N VAL A 64 -27.63 -14.25 -2.65
CA VAL A 64 -27.39 -15.11 -1.48
C VAL A 64 -27.93 -14.48 -0.19
N ILE A 65 -27.80 -13.16 0.00
CA ILE A 65 -28.35 -12.44 1.16
C ILE A 65 -29.88 -12.51 1.13
N ASN A 66 -30.52 -12.13 0.03
CA ASN A 66 -31.98 -12.11 -0.11
C ASN A 66 -32.59 -13.51 0.10
N LYS A 67 -31.95 -14.57 -0.41
CA LYS A 67 -32.39 -15.96 -0.22
C LYS A 67 -32.20 -16.50 1.21
N ASN A 68 -31.38 -15.84 2.04
CA ASN A 68 -31.06 -16.30 3.40
C ASN A 68 -31.32 -15.22 4.47
N ILE A 69 -32.09 -14.18 4.17
CA ILE A 69 -32.32 -13.03 5.06
C ILE A 69 -32.87 -13.43 6.44
N ASN A 70 -33.74 -14.44 6.49
CA ASN A 70 -34.30 -15.01 7.73
C ASN A 70 -33.47 -16.17 8.32
N ASN A 71 -32.27 -16.44 7.78
CA ASN A 71 -31.41 -17.56 8.18
C ASN A 71 -29.98 -17.05 8.46
N ALA A 72 -29.83 -16.41 9.62
CA ALA A 72 -28.55 -15.89 10.10
C ALA A 72 -27.43 -16.94 10.06
N ARG A 73 -27.71 -18.22 10.37
CA ARG A 73 -26.71 -19.30 10.33
C ARG A 73 -26.16 -19.53 8.92
N ALA A 74 -27.00 -19.44 7.88
CA ALA A 74 -26.55 -19.54 6.49
C ALA A 74 -25.78 -18.30 6.01
N LEU A 75 -26.14 -17.10 6.50
CA LEU A 75 -25.39 -15.87 6.26
C LEU A 75 -24.00 -15.93 6.92
N PHE A 76 -23.91 -16.27 8.21
CA PHE A 76 -22.63 -16.44 8.91
C PHE A 76 -21.77 -17.54 8.28
N ALA A 77 -22.34 -18.70 7.91
CA ALA A 77 -21.61 -19.75 7.19
C ALA A 77 -21.22 -19.38 5.74
N THR A 78 -21.76 -18.28 5.20
CA THR A 78 -21.33 -17.70 3.93
C THR A 78 -20.19 -16.70 4.14
N VAL A 79 -20.29 -15.84 5.17
CA VAL A 79 -19.20 -14.93 5.59
C VAL A 79 -17.96 -15.73 5.98
N ASP A 80 -18.12 -16.75 6.81
CA ASP A 80 -17.06 -17.67 7.24
C ASP A 80 -16.36 -18.32 6.04
N ARG A 81 -17.09 -18.77 5.02
CA ARG A 81 -16.51 -19.33 3.79
C ARG A 81 -15.78 -18.30 2.92
N ILE A 82 -16.05 -17.00 3.11
CA ILE A 82 -15.34 -15.90 2.42
C ILE A 82 -14.06 -15.53 3.18
N THR A 83 -14.09 -15.55 4.53
CA THR A 83 -12.92 -15.25 5.38
C THR A 83 -11.97 -16.44 5.52
N ASN A 84 -12.53 -17.66 5.56
CA ASN A 84 -11.86 -18.94 5.80
C ASN A 84 -12.15 -19.91 4.64
N PRO A 85 -11.62 -19.67 3.42
CA PRO A 85 -11.79 -20.60 2.31
C PRO A 85 -11.11 -21.94 2.65
N PRO A 86 -11.77 -23.09 2.43
CA PRO A 86 -11.18 -24.40 2.73
C PRO A 86 -9.95 -24.64 1.84
N VAL A 87 -8.82 -24.96 2.46
CA VAL A 87 -7.55 -25.22 1.78
C VAL A 87 -7.61 -26.54 1.01
N THR A 88 -8.09 -26.50 -0.23
CA THR A 88 -8.11 -27.64 -1.14
C THR A 88 -6.78 -27.81 -1.85
N LEU A 89 -5.72 -28.10 -1.09
CA LEU A 89 -4.52 -28.73 -1.64
C LEU A 89 -4.85 -30.21 -1.93
N PRO A 90 -4.49 -30.75 -3.11
CA PRO A 90 -4.67 -32.17 -3.38
C PRO A 90 -3.88 -33.04 -2.38
N PRO A 91 -4.35 -34.24 -1.98
CA PRO A 91 -3.69 -35.07 -0.96
C PRO A 91 -2.24 -35.44 -1.29
N GLU A 92 -1.92 -35.54 -2.57
CA GLU A 92 -0.57 -35.78 -3.10
C GLU A 92 0.45 -34.66 -2.76
N PHE A 93 -0.01 -33.48 -2.34
CA PHE A 93 0.83 -32.38 -1.83
C PHE A 93 0.84 -32.26 -0.30
N GLN A 94 0.18 -33.16 0.43
CA GLN A 94 0.11 -33.12 1.90
C GLN A 94 1.19 -33.99 2.59
N CYS A 95 2.08 -34.65 1.84
CA CYS A 95 3.12 -35.50 2.40
C CYS A 95 4.48 -34.78 2.49
N ILE A 96 5.05 -34.72 3.70
CA ILE A 96 6.38 -34.14 3.99
C ILE A 96 7.48 -34.79 3.12
N ALA A 97 7.34 -36.07 2.75
CA ALA A 97 8.28 -36.76 1.87
C ALA A 97 8.42 -36.11 0.48
N ALA A 98 7.34 -35.53 -0.07
CA ALA A 98 7.39 -34.84 -1.37
C ALA A 98 8.14 -33.51 -1.27
N CYS A 99 7.95 -32.76 -0.17
CA CYS A 99 8.73 -31.55 0.13
C CYS A 99 10.23 -31.88 0.27
N ASN A 100 10.56 -32.99 0.92
CA ASN A 100 11.93 -33.46 1.07
C ASN A 100 12.55 -33.93 -0.26
N GLN A 101 11.78 -34.46 -1.21
CA GLN A 101 12.25 -34.72 -2.58
C GLN A 101 12.54 -33.44 -3.36
N PHE A 102 11.70 -32.40 -3.26
CA PHE A 102 12.05 -31.09 -3.84
C PHE A 102 13.32 -30.49 -3.22
N SER A 103 13.47 -30.61 -1.90
CA SER A 103 14.66 -30.15 -1.18
C SER A 103 15.93 -30.89 -1.63
N SER A 104 15.87 -32.21 -1.88
CA SER A 104 17.04 -32.97 -2.35
C SER A 104 17.41 -32.69 -3.81
N VAL A 105 16.43 -32.36 -4.68
CA VAL A 105 16.70 -31.90 -6.05
C VAL A 105 17.38 -30.53 -6.05
N VAL A 106 16.88 -29.58 -5.27
CA VAL A 106 17.48 -28.23 -5.12
C VAL A 106 18.85 -28.30 -4.44
N SER A 107 19.04 -29.18 -3.46
CA SER A 107 20.35 -29.42 -2.86
C SER A 107 21.36 -29.95 -3.89
N ASN A 108 20.96 -30.90 -4.73
CA ASN A 108 21.84 -31.49 -5.75
C ASN A 108 22.22 -30.54 -6.90
N THR A 109 21.47 -29.45 -7.14
CA THR A 109 21.91 -28.39 -8.06
C THR A 109 22.86 -27.40 -7.38
N ILE A 110 22.62 -27.04 -6.12
CA ILE A 110 23.49 -26.14 -5.33
C ILE A 110 24.87 -26.79 -5.08
N TYR A 111 24.93 -28.06 -4.68
CA TYR A 111 26.20 -28.76 -4.42
C TYR A 111 27.10 -28.92 -5.66
N LYS A 112 26.56 -28.75 -6.88
CA LYS A 112 27.36 -28.75 -8.12
C LYS A 112 27.92 -27.38 -8.51
N HIS A 113 27.49 -26.30 -7.86
CA HIS A 113 28.02 -24.96 -8.05
C HIS A 113 28.91 -24.46 -6.90
N SER A 114 28.82 -25.06 -5.71
CA SER A 114 29.63 -24.69 -4.52
C SER A 114 30.87 -25.57 -4.33
N ALA A 115 31.58 -25.91 -5.41
CA ALA A 115 32.77 -26.78 -5.40
C ALA A 115 34.10 -26.00 -5.53
N VAL A 116 34.15 -24.73 -5.11
CA VAL A 116 35.36 -23.91 -5.03
C VAL A 116 35.31 -23.05 -3.76
N THR A 117 36.41 -23.00 -3.00
CA THR A 117 36.54 -22.42 -1.63
C THR A 117 35.70 -23.13 -0.57
N GLY A 118 36.13 -23.10 0.70
CA GLY A 118 35.38 -23.74 1.78
C GLY A 118 36.11 -23.76 3.13
N GLY A 119 35.43 -24.34 4.13
CA GLY A 119 35.98 -24.68 5.45
C GLY A 119 35.95 -23.57 6.51
N LEU A 120 35.04 -23.67 7.48
CA LEU A 120 35.35 -24.11 8.85
C LEU A 120 34.06 -24.30 9.70
N ASN A 121 34.21 -24.81 10.94
CA ASN A 121 33.16 -25.48 11.73
C ASN A 121 32.51 -24.64 12.85
N THR A 122 31.51 -25.26 13.49
CA THR A 122 30.77 -25.01 14.78
C THR A 122 29.36 -24.43 14.58
N GLY A 123 28.26 -24.96 15.13
CA GLY A 123 28.03 -25.76 16.37
C GLY A 123 27.51 -24.82 17.47
N SER A 124 26.37 -25.01 18.16
CA SER A 124 25.42 -26.13 18.33
C SER A 124 24.02 -25.62 18.76
N PRO A 125 22.94 -26.44 18.85
CA PRO A 125 21.55 -25.94 19.06
C PRO A 125 21.10 -25.85 20.53
N ILE A 126 19.98 -25.12 20.77
CA ILE A 126 19.30 -25.01 22.08
C ILE A 126 17.76 -25.05 21.89
N THR A 127 17.04 -25.68 22.83
CA THR A 127 15.58 -25.90 22.83
C THR A 127 14.97 -25.46 24.17
N PHE A 128 13.77 -24.85 24.18
CA PHE A 128 12.93 -24.63 25.38
C PHE A 128 11.41 -24.72 25.05
N PRO A 129 10.50 -24.95 26.04
CA PRO A 129 9.17 -25.56 25.83
C PRO A 129 7.93 -24.64 26.04
N GLU A 130 6.72 -25.25 26.09
CA GLU A 130 5.36 -24.63 26.17
C GLU A 130 4.71 -24.71 27.59
N GLU A 131 3.37 -24.59 27.68
CA GLU A 131 2.45 -24.58 28.88
C GLU A 131 2.30 -23.21 29.60
N ASP A 132 1.12 -22.71 30.06
CA ASP A 132 -0.30 -23.18 30.00
C ASP A 132 -1.35 -22.01 30.20
N GLU A 133 -2.68 -22.27 30.13
CA GLU A 133 -3.80 -21.26 30.17
C GLU A 133 -4.49 -21.07 31.59
N ASP A 134 -5.65 -20.43 31.91
CA ASP A 134 -6.90 -20.01 31.20
C ASP A 134 -7.70 -18.78 31.81
N PRO A 135 -8.56 -18.83 32.87
CA PRO A 135 -9.92 -18.23 32.75
C PRO A 135 -10.40 -17.13 33.75
N ARG A 136 -11.41 -16.33 33.34
CA ARG A 136 -12.81 -16.21 33.88
C ARG A 136 -13.59 -14.91 33.49
N VAL A 137 -14.89 -14.86 33.81
CA VAL A 137 -15.97 -14.05 33.16
C VAL A 137 -17.02 -13.51 34.18
N SER A 138 -17.72 -12.40 33.87
CA SER A 138 -19.14 -12.11 34.27
C SER A 138 -19.70 -10.78 33.67
N GLU A 139 -21.00 -10.76 33.35
CA GLU A 139 -21.84 -9.60 32.91
C GLU A 139 -22.80 -9.15 34.05
N ASP A 140 -23.84 -8.28 33.97
CA ASP A 140 -24.57 -7.48 32.95
C ASP A 140 -25.14 -6.20 33.69
N THR A 141 -26.21 -5.40 33.44
CA THR A 141 -27.38 -5.30 32.53
C THR A 141 -27.87 -3.83 32.45
N THR A 142 -28.34 -3.34 31.27
CA THR A 142 -29.60 -2.55 31.01
C THR A 142 -29.55 -1.70 29.72
N SER A 143 -30.72 -1.27 29.23
CA SER A 143 -30.98 -0.68 27.88
C SER A 143 -31.83 0.62 28.00
N PRO A 144 -32.10 1.46 26.94
CA PRO A 144 -32.52 1.05 25.59
C PRO A 144 -32.10 1.93 24.36
N LYS A 145 -32.31 1.35 23.15
CA LYS A 145 -32.54 2.01 21.83
C LYS A 145 -31.46 2.93 21.23
N GLY A 146 -30.74 2.42 20.22
CA GLY A 146 -30.03 3.23 19.22
C GLY A 146 -29.38 2.39 18.11
N ILE A 147 -29.71 2.63 16.83
CA ILE A 147 -29.30 1.77 15.69
C ILE A 147 -27.79 1.92 15.32
N TRP A 148 -27.07 2.83 15.97
CA TRP A 148 -25.64 3.09 15.75
C TRP A 148 -24.68 2.28 16.66
N GLY A 149 -25.18 1.34 17.47
CA GLY A 149 -24.37 0.62 18.47
C GLY A 149 -23.36 -0.41 17.92
N PHE A 150 -23.63 -1.03 16.76
CA PHE A 150 -22.95 -2.27 16.35
C PHE A 150 -21.48 -2.12 15.94
N LEU A 151 -20.99 -0.90 15.68
CA LEU A 151 -19.60 -0.64 15.27
C LEU A 151 -18.65 -0.30 16.42
N LYS A 152 -19.13 -0.15 17.66
CA LYS A 152 -18.28 0.27 18.79
C LYS A 152 -17.69 -0.90 19.62
N GLY A 153 -18.13 -2.14 19.37
CA GLY A 153 -17.82 -3.30 20.21
C GLY A 153 -16.63 -4.19 19.79
N VAL A 154 -16.04 -4.00 18.60
CA VAL A 154 -15.05 -4.96 18.03
C VAL A 154 -13.63 -4.39 17.89
N ALA A 155 -13.36 -3.23 18.50
CA ALA A 155 -12.09 -2.51 18.34
C ALA A 155 -10.86 -3.17 19.02
N GLY A 156 -11.05 -4.27 19.76
CA GLY A 156 -10.01 -4.89 20.60
C GLY A 156 -9.38 -6.19 20.08
N ASN A 157 -9.86 -6.79 18.99
CA ASN A 157 -9.38 -8.13 18.57
C ASN A 157 -8.21 -8.06 17.54
N PRO A 158 -6.99 -8.53 17.88
CA PRO A 158 -5.84 -8.49 16.98
C PRO A 158 -5.98 -9.35 15.72
N VAL A 159 -6.84 -10.37 15.74
CA VAL A 159 -7.11 -11.23 14.57
C VAL A 159 -7.66 -10.41 13.39
N VAL A 160 -8.47 -9.38 13.64
CA VAL A 160 -9.13 -8.60 12.57
C VAL A 160 -8.10 -7.86 11.70
N ARG A 161 -7.03 -7.31 12.29
CA ARG A 161 -5.91 -6.70 11.53
C ARG A 161 -5.18 -7.75 10.68
N ASN A 162 -4.99 -8.95 11.21
CA ASN A 162 -4.35 -10.05 10.48
C ASN A 162 -5.22 -10.60 9.32
N VAL A 163 -6.55 -10.61 9.45
CA VAL A 163 -7.45 -11.03 8.34
C VAL A 163 -7.44 -10.01 7.20
N LEU A 164 -7.40 -8.71 7.49
CA LEU A 164 -7.29 -7.68 6.45
C LEU A 164 -5.99 -7.83 5.64
N ASN A 165 -4.86 -7.98 6.33
CA ASN A 165 -3.55 -8.16 5.69
C ASN A 165 -3.45 -9.48 4.90
N LYS A 166 -3.91 -10.61 5.47
CA LYS A 166 -3.89 -11.91 4.77
C LYS A 166 -4.82 -11.96 3.55
N THR A 167 -5.93 -11.22 3.58
CA THR A 167 -6.84 -11.09 2.42
C THR A 167 -6.18 -10.33 1.27
N LYS A 168 -5.34 -9.31 1.56
CA LYS A 168 -4.60 -8.54 0.56
C LYS A 168 -3.63 -9.43 -0.23
N HIS A 169 -2.82 -10.22 0.46
CA HIS A 169 -1.81 -11.09 -0.18
C HIS A 169 -2.36 -12.37 -0.83
N SER A 170 -3.49 -12.91 -0.36
CA SER A 170 -4.11 -14.11 -0.95
C SER A 170 -4.56 -13.91 -2.41
N VAL A 171 -4.73 -12.65 -2.86
CA VAL A 171 -5.06 -12.31 -4.25
C VAL A 171 -3.81 -12.20 -5.13
N GLU A 172 -2.62 -11.94 -4.56
CA GLU A 172 -1.36 -11.84 -5.30
C GLU A 172 -0.81 -13.22 -5.69
N SER A 173 -1.00 -14.23 -4.84
CA SER A 173 -0.35 -15.56 -4.96
C SER A 173 -0.93 -16.50 -6.03
N MET A 174 -1.80 -16.03 -6.94
CA MET A 174 -2.19 -16.76 -8.17
C MET A 174 -1.90 -15.98 -9.46
N ILE A 175 -0.84 -15.17 -9.40
CA ILE A 175 -0.02 -14.73 -10.53
C ILE A 175 1.33 -15.42 -10.26
N THR A 176 1.74 -16.51 -10.94
CA THR A 176 2.09 -16.55 -12.37
C THR A 176 1.99 -17.96 -13.00
N THR A 177 1.42 -18.06 -14.20
CA THR A 177 2.05 -18.79 -15.33
C THR A 177 2.42 -17.80 -16.43
N LEU A 178 3.06 -16.70 -15.98
CA LEU A 178 3.42 -15.53 -16.75
C LEU A 178 4.92 -15.28 -16.60
N ASP A 179 5.52 -14.85 -17.71
CA ASP A 179 6.92 -14.46 -17.83
C ASP A 179 7.28 -13.33 -16.83
N PRO A 180 8.42 -13.40 -16.11
CA PRO A 180 8.90 -12.32 -15.25
C PRO A 180 8.89 -10.92 -15.90
N GLY A 181 9.12 -10.83 -17.22
CA GLY A 181 9.06 -9.57 -17.97
C GLY A 181 7.69 -8.88 -18.00
N MET A 182 6.61 -9.58 -17.62
CA MET A 182 5.24 -9.04 -17.59
C MET A 182 4.84 -8.45 -16.23
N ALA A 183 5.65 -8.61 -15.17
CA ALA A 183 5.31 -8.14 -13.82
C ALA A 183 4.90 -6.65 -13.70
N PRO A 184 5.50 -5.69 -14.44
CA PRO A 184 5.05 -4.29 -14.41
C PRO A 184 3.62 -4.12 -14.93
N TYR A 185 3.29 -4.77 -16.04
CA TYR A 185 2.01 -4.64 -16.73
C TYR A 185 0.83 -5.33 -16.01
N ILE A 186 1.12 -6.22 -15.07
CA ILE A 186 0.10 -6.82 -14.19
C ILE A 186 -0.31 -5.84 -13.07
N LYS A 187 0.59 -4.91 -12.70
CA LYS A 187 0.33 -3.84 -11.73
C LYS A 187 -0.20 -2.55 -12.38
N SER A 188 -0.11 -2.40 -13.71
CA SER A 188 -0.62 -1.25 -14.48
C SER A 188 -2.12 -1.34 -14.85
N GLY A 189 -2.93 -1.96 -13.99
CA GLY A 189 -4.34 -2.26 -14.24
C GLY A 189 -5.33 -1.47 -13.38
N GLY A 190 -4.89 -0.37 -12.75
CA GLY A 190 -5.72 0.44 -11.86
C GLY A 190 -6.90 1.13 -12.52
N ASP A 191 -7.90 1.49 -11.70
CA ASP A 191 -8.87 2.53 -12.06
C ASP A 191 -8.19 3.92 -12.09
N ILE A 192 -7.01 4.04 -11.47
CA ILE A 192 -6.17 5.24 -11.47
C ILE A 192 -4.67 4.89 -11.58
N ASP A 193 -3.90 5.77 -12.21
CA ASP A 193 -2.45 5.71 -12.39
C ASP A 193 -1.82 7.01 -11.86
N ILE A 194 -0.81 6.88 -11.00
CA ILE A 194 -0.26 8.01 -10.22
C ILE A 194 1.26 7.86 -10.09
N VAL A 195 1.98 8.94 -10.34
CA VAL A 195 3.43 9.01 -10.11
C VAL A 195 3.70 9.59 -8.72
N VAL A 196 4.60 8.98 -7.96
CA VAL A 196 5.18 9.59 -6.75
C VAL A 196 6.49 10.27 -7.13
N ALA A 197 6.65 11.56 -6.82
CA ALA A 197 7.86 12.32 -7.09
C ALA A 197 8.96 12.05 -6.03
N SER A 198 9.31 10.77 -5.88
CA SER A 198 10.38 10.27 -5.02
C SER A 198 10.86 8.91 -5.48
N ASP A 199 12.17 8.69 -5.34
CA ASP A 199 12.90 7.42 -5.48
C ASP A 199 12.92 6.58 -4.19
N LYS A 200 12.48 7.14 -3.06
CA LYS A 200 12.51 6.48 -1.75
C LYS A 200 11.40 5.43 -1.67
N ASP A 201 11.77 4.15 -1.81
CA ASP A 201 10.86 2.98 -1.71
C ASP A 201 9.86 3.10 -0.55
N MET A 202 10.30 3.53 0.62
CA MET A 202 9.43 3.74 1.79
C MET A 202 8.29 4.73 1.53
N SER A 203 8.58 5.86 0.88
CA SER A 203 7.58 6.89 0.55
C SER A 203 6.66 6.42 -0.57
N VAL A 204 7.23 5.81 -1.62
CA VAL A 204 6.48 5.25 -2.76
C VAL A 204 5.54 4.14 -2.30
N GLN A 205 5.99 3.25 -1.41
CA GLN A 205 5.18 2.14 -0.88
C GLN A 205 4.10 2.64 0.08
N ALA A 206 4.38 3.60 0.96
CA ALA A 206 3.38 4.19 1.86
C ALA A 206 2.22 4.84 1.07
N VAL A 207 2.55 5.60 0.01
CA VAL A 207 1.55 6.17 -0.90
C VAL A 207 0.83 5.07 -1.68
N ARG A 208 1.55 4.10 -2.26
CA ARG A 208 0.97 2.96 -2.99
C ARG A 208 -0.07 2.21 -2.15
N GLU A 209 0.25 1.89 -0.90
CA GLU A 209 -0.67 1.16 -0.02
C GLU A 209 -1.92 1.97 0.31
N ALA A 210 -1.79 3.27 0.57
CA ALA A 210 -2.90 4.17 0.86
C ALA A 210 -3.85 4.32 -0.34
N PHE A 211 -3.31 4.58 -1.53
CA PHE A 211 -4.11 4.72 -2.75
C PHE A 211 -4.75 3.40 -3.18
N GLN A 212 -4.05 2.27 -3.03
CA GLN A 212 -4.65 0.95 -3.27
C GLN A 212 -5.77 0.61 -2.28
N GLU A 213 -5.72 1.06 -1.03
CA GLU A 213 -6.84 0.87 -0.09
C GLU A 213 -8.04 1.76 -0.46
N VAL A 214 -7.82 3.02 -0.84
CA VAL A 214 -8.89 3.98 -1.13
C VAL A 214 -9.54 3.76 -2.50
N PHE A 215 -8.76 3.45 -3.54
CA PHE A 215 -9.27 3.21 -4.89
C PHE A 215 -9.51 1.72 -5.19
N GLY A 216 -9.00 0.79 -4.36
CA GLY A 216 -9.11 -0.66 -4.56
C GLY A 216 -8.18 -1.22 -5.63
N MET A 217 -8.03 -0.50 -6.76
CA MET A 217 -7.05 -0.79 -7.81
C MET A 217 -6.37 0.51 -8.23
N ALA A 218 -5.18 0.78 -7.69
CA ALA A 218 -4.34 1.92 -8.05
C ALA A 218 -2.95 1.46 -8.52
N THR A 219 -2.53 1.98 -9.67
CA THR A 219 -1.15 1.86 -10.15
C THR A 219 -0.37 3.04 -9.60
N VAL A 220 0.75 2.76 -8.91
CA VAL A 220 1.58 3.78 -8.27
C VAL A 220 3.06 3.48 -8.51
N THR A 221 3.71 4.31 -9.32
CA THR A 221 5.15 4.30 -9.60
C THR A 221 5.87 5.36 -8.75
N GLY A 222 7.19 5.27 -8.67
CA GLY A 222 8.04 6.30 -8.06
C GLY A 222 9.06 6.76 -9.09
N GLU A 223 9.18 8.07 -9.28
CA GLU A 223 10.14 8.68 -10.20
C GLU A 223 11.11 9.59 -9.41
N PRO A 224 12.42 9.53 -9.66
CA PRO A 224 13.42 10.29 -8.92
C PRO A 224 13.24 11.80 -9.18
N SER A 225 13.06 12.57 -8.10
CA SER A 225 12.89 14.03 -8.19
C SER A 225 13.60 14.78 -7.05
N GLN A 226 14.02 16.00 -7.33
CA GLN A 226 14.78 16.87 -6.44
C GLN A 226 14.16 18.27 -6.40
N SER A 227 14.25 18.93 -5.24
CA SER A 227 13.80 20.29 -4.98
C SER A 227 15.01 21.20 -4.71
N ASN A 228 14.95 22.49 -5.07
CA ASN A 228 16.01 23.46 -4.80
C ASN A 228 15.87 24.08 -3.39
N ILE A 229 15.44 23.25 -2.45
CA ILE A 229 15.18 23.57 -1.05
C ILE A 229 16.28 22.93 -0.19
N ALA A 230 16.59 23.52 0.96
CA ALA A 230 17.57 22.99 1.90
C ALA A 230 17.24 21.54 2.33
N PRO A 231 18.23 20.66 2.57
CA PRO A 231 18.02 19.27 3.01
C PRO A 231 17.12 19.12 4.24
N GLN A 232 17.11 20.14 5.11
CA GLN A 232 16.14 20.29 6.18
C GLN A 232 15.32 21.57 5.96
N PRO A 233 14.19 21.51 5.24
CA PRO A 233 13.29 22.65 5.06
C PRO A 233 12.76 23.16 6.40
N VAL A 234 12.60 24.47 6.54
CA VAL A 234 12.10 25.14 7.74
C VAL A 234 10.82 25.92 7.42
N GLY A 235 9.74 25.61 8.14
CA GLY A 235 8.43 26.24 7.99
C GLY A 235 7.62 25.70 6.81
N TYR A 236 6.29 25.85 6.92
CA TYR A 236 5.30 25.36 5.96
C TYR A 236 5.59 25.79 4.51
N ALA A 237 6.01 27.04 4.29
CA ALA A 237 6.29 27.57 2.96
C ALA A 237 7.45 26.83 2.25
N ALA A 238 8.49 26.43 2.99
CA ALA A 238 9.61 25.68 2.42
C ALA A 238 9.21 24.22 2.14
N GLY A 239 8.44 23.60 3.03
CA GLY A 239 7.88 22.26 2.82
C GLY A 239 6.98 22.20 1.57
N ALA A 240 5.96 23.06 1.50
CA ALA A 240 5.05 23.14 0.36
C ALA A 240 5.79 23.45 -0.95
N LYS A 241 6.74 24.39 -0.94
CA LYS A 241 7.52 24.72 -2.14
C LYS A 241 8.45 23.57 -2.56
N GLY A 242 9.03 22.81 -1.63
CA GLY A 242 9.84 21.64 -1.93
C GLY A 242 9.03 20.50 -2.54
N ALA A 243 7.83 20.22 -2.00
CA ALA A 243 6.90 19.27 -2.60
C ALA A 243 6.49 19.71 -4.02
N GLN A 244 6.11 20.97 -4.21
CA GLN A 244 5.76 21.52 -5.52
C GLN A 244 6.92 21.42 -6.51
N GLU A 245 8.15 21.81 -6.13
CA GLU A 245 9.29 21.75 -7.04
C GLU A 245 9.65 20.34 -7.51
N ARG A 246 9.34 19.31 -6.72
CA ARG A 246 9.49 17.91 -7.16
C ARG A 246 8.50 17.52 -8.25
N ILE A 247 7.29 18.09 -8.25
CA ILE A 247 6.32 17.92 -9.33
C ILE A 247 6.74 18.76 -10.55
N ASP A 248 7.03 20.05 -10.34
CA ASP A 248 7.52 20.97 -11.38
C ASP A 248 8.76 20.42 -12.08
N GLY A 249 9.66 19.77 -11.34
CA GLY A 249 10.89 19.14 -11.84
C GLY A 249 10.61 18.00 -12.82
N LEU A 250 9.77 17.03 -12.42
CA LEU A 250 9.40 15.91 -13.30
C LEU A 250 8.64 16.38 -14.54
N ARG A 251 7.73 17.36 -14.41
CA ARG A 251 7.00 17.93 -15.56
C ARG A 251 7.97 18.64 -16.53
N ARG A 252 8.88 19.50 -16.04
CA ARG A 252 9.89 20.19 -16.88
C ARG A 252 10.90 19.24 -17.53
N ALA A 253 11.22 18.12 -16.88
CA ALA A 253 12.12 17.10 -17.42
C ALA A 253 11.45 16.17 -18.45
N GLY A 254 10.12 16.23 -18.62
CA GLY A 254 9.37 15.36 -19.53
C GLY A 254 9.30 13.89 -19.11
N VAL A 255 9.64 13.58 -17.85
CA VAL A 255 9.59 12.21 -17.29
C VAL A 255 8.14 11.72 -17.15
N ILE A 256 7.23 12.65 -16.88
CA ILE A 256 5.80 12.41 -16.66
C ILE A 256 4.96 13.17 -17.67
N HIS A 257 3.75 12.67 -17.95
CA HIS A 257 2.83 13.33 -18.87
C HIS A 257 2.17 14.57 -18.23
N GLU A 258 1.94 15.63 -19.03
CA GLU A 258 1.44 16.93 -18.55
C GLU A 258 0.17 16.84 -17.70
N LYS A 259 -0.72 15.90 -18.04
CA LYS A 259 -2.01 15.64 -17.37
C LYS A 259 -2.03 14.41 -16.48
N GLN A 260 -0.85 13.87 -16.12
CA GLN A 260 -0.76 12.73 -15.20
C GLN A 260 -0.89 13.22 -13.74
N PRO A 261 -1.64 12.50 -12.89
CA PRO A 261 -1.66 12.74 -11.46
C PRO A 261 -0.29 12.47 -10.83
N VAL A 262 0.17 13.38 -9.98
CA VAL A 262 1.47 13.27 -9.28
C VAL A 262 1.26 13.53 -7.79
N VAL A 263 1.90 12.73 -6.94
CA VAL A 263 2.03 12.97 -5.50
C VAL A 263 3.48 13.31 -5.17
N ALA A 264 3.72 14.43 -4.51
CA ALA A 264 5.00 14.74 -3.88
C ALA A 264 4.88 14.73 -2.35
N LEU A 265 6.01 14.49 -1.69
CA LEU A 265 6.20 14.56 -0.24
C LEU A 265 7.44 15.41 0.02
N GLU A 266 7.36 16.32 0.99
CA GLU A 266 8.51 17.05 1.54
C GLU A 266 8.37 17.17 3.07
N ASN A 267 9.38 16.73 3.82
CA ASN A 267 9.43 16.88 5.27
C ASN A 267 10.07 18.22 5.64
N PHE A 268 9.46 18.95 6.57
CA PHE A 268 9.97 20.22 7.09
C PHE A 268 9.86 20.25 8.62
N ILE A 269 10.65 21.12 9.26
CA ILE A 269 10.52 21.41 10.69
C ILE A 269 9.84 22.77 10.90
N ALA A 270 8.97 22.86 11.90
CA ALA A 270 8.29 24.10 12.26
C ALA A 270 8.15 24.28 13.77
N GLU A 271 8.30 25.52 14.22
CA GLU A 271 7.90 25.96 15.55
C GLU A 271 6.40 26.25 15.55
N LEU A 272 5.63 25.51 16.37
CA LEU A 272 4.16 25.69 16.45
C LEU A 272 3.74 26.45 17.71
N PHE A 273 4.61 26.49 18.72
CA PHE A 273 4.51 27.29 19.93
C PHE A 273 5.94 27.67 20.35
N PRO A 274 6.15 28.74 21.15
CA PRO A 274 7.49 29.12 21.60
C PRO A 274 8.28 27.94 22.16
N GLU A 275 9.49 27.76 21.62
CA GLU A 275 10.45 26.68 21.89
C GLU A 275 9.99 25.24 21.54
N LYS A 276 8.79 25.06 20.95
CA LYS A 276 8.21 23.76 20.62
C LYS A 276 8.23 23.51 19.11
N TRP A 277 9.21 22.72 18.70
CA TRP A 277 9.47 22.34 17.32
C TRP A 277 8.89 20.98 16.98
N PHE A 278 8.53 20.79 15.70
CA PHE A 278 7.92 19.57 15.19
C PHE A 278 8.43 19.26 13.78
N ASP A 279 8.62 17.98 13.45
CA ASP A 279 8.72 17.48 12.06
C ASP A 279 7.33 17.21 11.49
N ILE A 280 7.12 17.64 10.25
CA ILE A 280 5.85 17.54 9.52
C ILE A 280 6.15 17.24 8.05
N GLY A 281 5.50 16.26 7.45
CA GLY A 281 5.47 16.06 6.01
C GLY A 281 4.34 16.87 5.36
N CYS A 282 4.66 17.70 4.37
CA CYS A 282 3.70 18.22 3.39
C CYS A 282 3.56 17.18 2.27
N LEU A 283 2.33 16.76 1.95
CA LEU A 283 2.01 15.94 0.80
C LEU A 283 1.11 16.74 -0.15
N ILE A 284 1.54 16.91 -1.40
CA ILE A 284 0.77 17.58 -2.46
C ILE A 284 0.40 16.54 -3.52
N LEU A 285 -0.87 16.49 -3.93
CA LEU A 285 -1.32 15.86 -5.16
C LEU A 285 -1.71 16.92 -6.17
N GLU A 286 -1.15 16.83 -7.38
CA GLU A 286 -1.60 17.57 -8.56
C GLU A 286 -2.17 16.65 -9.63
N ASP A 287 -3.34 17.00 -10.16
CA ASP A 287 -3.92 16.43 -11.38
C ASP A 287 -4.39 17.57 -12.32
N PRO A 288 -3.50 18.04 -13.22
CA PRO A 288 -3.85 19.03 -14.25
C PRO A 288 -4.81 18.50 -15.34
N GLY A 289 -5.11 17.20 -15.34
CA GLY A 289 -6.12 16.61 -16.23
C GLY A 289 -7.54 16.95 -15.78
N HIS A 290 -7.78 16.97 -14.47
CA HIS A 290 -9.06 17.33 -13.84
C HIS A 290 -9.06 18.72 -13.17
N GLY A 291 -7.91 19.39 -13.11
CA GLY A 291 -7.76 20.70 -12.44
C GLY A 291 -7.74 20.61 -10.92
N ILE A 292 -7.35 19.45 -10.38
CA ILE A 292 -7.36 19.17 -8.94
C ILE A 292 -5.97 19.41 -8.34
N CYS A 293 -5.93 20.15 -7.23
CA CYS A 293 -4.78 20.22 -6.32
C CYS A 293 -5.26 19.90 -4.91
N VAL A 294 -4.57 19.01 -4.20
CA VAL A 294 -4.87 18.66 -2.80
C VAL A 294 -3.59 18.68 -1.99
N GLU A 295 -3.54 19.48 -0.94
CA GLU A 295 -2.46 19.47 0.06
C GLU A 295 -2.96 18.84 1.36
N VAL A 296 -2.13 17.99 1.98
CA VAL A 296 -2.35 17.48 3.35
C VAL A 296 -1.03 17.46 4.12
N PHE A 297 -1.13 17.52 5.45
CA PHE A 297 0.03 17.41 6.34
C PHE A 297 0.00 16.10 7.13
N THR A 298 1.18 15.57 7.47
CA THR A 298 1.28 14.44 8.42
C THR A 298 0.90 14.87 9.84
N GLN A 299 0.74 13.90 10.74
CA GLN A 299 0.81 14.18 12.17
C GLN A 299 2.17 14.84 12.49
N ALA A 300 2.13 15.90 13.30
CA ALA A 300 3.31 16.62 13.76
C ALA A 300 4.07 15.79 14.80
N THR A 301 5.33 15.48 14.55
CA THR A 301 6.20 14.71 15.46
C THR A 301 7.04 15.67 16.30
N PRO A 302 6.94 15.67 17.65
CA PRO A 302 7.63 16.63 18.49
C PRO A 302 9.16 16.45 18.45
N LEU A 303 9.87 17.58 18.48
CA LEU A 303 11.33 17.66 18.48
C LEU A 303 11.81 18.46 19.69
N THR A 304 12.98 18.12 20.24
CA THR A 304 13.62 18.89 21.30
C THR A 304 14.33 20.12 20.72
N LEU A 305 14.27 21.24 21.45
CA LEU A 305 14.94 22.49 21.06
C LEU A 305 16.45 22.31 20.85
N GLU A 306 17.09 21.43 21.63
CA GLU A 306 18.51 21.10 21.56
C GLU A 306 18.94 20.62 20.17
N HIS A 307 18.22 19.66 19.58
CA HIS A 307 18.55 19.15 18.24
C HIS A 307 18.39 20.23 17.14
N ILE A 308 17.43 21.14 17.33
CA ILE A 308 17.17 22.27 16.43
C ILE A 308 18.31 23.30 16.53
N GLN A 309 18.71 23.66 17.75
CA GLN A 309 19.86 24.54 18.01
C GLN A 309 21.18 23.94 17.47
N GLN A 310 21.34 22.62 17.55
CA GLN A 310 22.49 21.91 16.98
C GLN A 310 22.47 21.92 15.44
N ALA A 311 21.31 21.76 14.80
CA ALA A 311 21.18 21.91 13.35
C ALA A 311 21.43 23.36 12.88
N HIS A 312 20.99 24.36 13.66
CA HIS A 312 21.28 25.77 13.39
C HIS A 312 22.77 26.12 13.52
N SER A 313 23.44 25.67 14.58
CA SER A 313 24.87 25.96 14.79
C SER A 313 25.79 25.26 13.79
N LEU A 314 25.38 24.11 13.25
CA LEU A 314 26.05 23.42 12.16
C LEU A 314 25.69 23.95 10.75
N THR A 315 24.80 24.95 10.62
CA THR A 315 24.44 25.55 9.32
C THR A 315 25.22 26.86 9.10
N PRO A 316 26.14 26.93 8.11
CA PRO A 316 26.95 28.11 7.85
C PRO A 316 26.13 29.38 7.52
N PRO A 317 26.60 30.58 7.89
CA PRO A 317 25.86 31.83 7.64
C PRO A 317 25.74 32.16 6.14
N ASP A 318 26.71 31.72 5.35
CA ASP A 318 26.85 31.84 3.89
C ASP A 318 26.14 30.71 3.10
N TYR A 319 25.43 29.81 3.77
CA TYR A 319 24.72 28.70 3.14
C TYR A 319 23.64 29.19 2.14
N SER A 320 23.78 28.81 0.87
CA SER A 320 22.99 29.36 -0.25
C SER A 320 21.48 29.12 -0.16
N LEU A 321 21.03 28.03 0.49
CA LEU A 321 19.62 27.70 0.66
C LEU A 321 19.07 28.06 2.07
N ARG A 322 19.82 28.85 2.86
CA ARG A 322 19.44 29.30 4.22
C ARG A 322 18.11 30.05 4.28
N TRP A 323 17.64 30.60 3.16
CA TRP A 323 16.31 31.20 3.01
C TRP A 323 15.16 30.18 3.13
N SER A 324 15.45 28.88 2.93
CA SER A 324 14.48 27.78 2.93
C SER A 324 14.68 26.77 4.06
N GLY A 325 15.85 26.75 4.70
CA GLY A 325 16.10 25.85 5.83
C GLY A 325 17.58 25.62 6.16
N LEU A 326 17.86 24.45 6.76
CA LEU A 326 19.15 24.09 7.34
C LEU A 326 19.89 23.05 6.47
N VAL A 327 21.23 23.07 6.54
CA VAL A 327 22.07 22.15 5.75
C VAL A 327 22.19 20.75 6.37
N VAL A 328 21.97 20.64 7.68
CA VAL A 328 21.97 19.37 8.43
C VAL A 328 20.54 19.02 8.84
N THR A 329 20.14 17.76 8.65
CA THR A 329 18.82 17.27 9.04
C THR A 329 18.74 16.87 10.51
N VAL A 330 17.56 16.99 11.11
CA VAL A 330 17.33 16.54 12.49
C VAL A 330 17.50 15.02 12.62
N GLY A 331 17.23 14.26 11.55
CA GLY A 331 17.55 12.83 11.49
C GLY A 331 19.05 12.54 11.62
N GLU A 332 19.91 13.36 11.00
CA GLU A 332 21.38 13.25 11.14
C GLU A 332 21.89 13.76 12.48
N ILE A 333 21.18 14.67 13.15
CA ILE A 333 21.46 15.03 14.54
C ILE A 333 21.13 13.85 15.46
N LEU A 334 19.92 13.29 15.35
CA LEU A 334 19.46 12.16 16.16
C LEU A 334 20.34 10.92 16.01
N GLU A 335 20.76 10.58 14.79
CA GLU A 335 21.67 9.46 14.48
C GLU A 335 23.07 9.64 15.10
N ARG A 336 23.52 10.89 15.33
CA ARG A 336 24.79 11.19 16.01
C ARG A 336 24.66 11.22 17.54
N SER A 337 23.51 11.63 18.06
CA SER A 337 23.29 11.88 19.48
C SER A 337 22.72 10.68 20.25
N LEU A 338 22.08 9.72 19.57
CA LEU A 338 21.36 8.61 20.21
C LEU A 338 21.73 7.23 19.60
N PRO A 339 22.04 6.22 20.43
CA PRO A 339 22.46 4.91 19.94
C PRO A 339 21.31 4.16 19.25
N ASN A 340 21.64 3.41 18.20
CA ASN A 340 20.71 2.56 17.43
C ASN A 340 19.56 3.30 16.74
N ILE A 341 19.66 4.62 16.55
CA ILE A 341 18.73 5.37 15.68
C ILE A 341 19.26 5.41 14.25
N SER A 342 18.37 5.21 13.27
CA SER A 342 18.65 5.49 11.86
C SER A 342 18.03 6.82 11.46
N ARG A 343 18.78 7.67 10.74
CA ARG A 343 18.31 8.96 10.22
C ARG A 343 17.08 8.86 9.29
N THR A 344 16.76 7.66 8.78
CA THR A 344 15.64 7.44 7.84
C THR A 344 14.38 6.81 8.47
N ASP A 345 14.38 6.47 9.77
CA ASP A 345 13.17 6.03 10.49
C ASP A 345 13.24 6.40 11.99
N TRP A 346 13.83 7.55 12.30
CA TRP A 346 14.01 8.02 13.68
C TRP A 346 12.68 8.22 14.42
N HIS A 347 11.61 8.53 13.67
CA HIS A 347 10.23 8.60 14.16
C HIS A 347 9.84 7.37 14.97
N LYS A 348 10.29 6.17 14.54
CA LYS A 348 9.97 4.91 15.21
C LYS A 348 10.60 4.82 16.59
N SER A 349 11.83 5.30 16.75
CA SER A 349 12.54 5.33 18.03
C SER A 349 12.02 6.41 18.97
N VAL A 350 11.50 7.52 18.43
CA VAL A 350 11.00 8.67 19.22
C VAL A 350 9.51 8.56 19.58
N THR A 351 8.69 7.94 18.72
CA THR A 351 7.21 7.90 18.86
C THR A 351 6.60 6.51 18.86
N GLY A 352 7.35 5.48 18.50
CA GLY A 352 6.83 4.12 18.22
C GLY A 352 6.21 3.95 16.82
N LEU A 353 5.92 5.03 16.09
CA LEU A 353 5.40 5.00 14.72
C LEU A 353 6.53 5.19 13.70
N SER A 354 6.63 4.31 12.70
CA SER A 354 7.58 4.49 11.61
C SER A 354 7.17 5.59 10.65
N GLN A 355 8.15 6.22 9.99
CA GLN A 355 7.91 7.25 8.98
C GLN A 355 7.01 6.73 7.85
N HIS A 356 7.14 5.46 7.46
CA HIS A 356 6.22 4.76 6.54
C HIS A 356 4.75 4.88 6.98
N HIS A 357 4.45 4.61 8.24
CA HIS A 357 3.08 4.64 8.74
C HIS A 357 2.53 6.08 8.85
N ILE A 358 3.38 7.03 9.25
CA ILE A 358 3.04 8.46 9.29
C ILE A 358 2.69 8.98 7.88
N ILE A 359 3.51 8.66 6.88
CA ILE A 359 3.24 8.99 5.46
C ILE A 359 1.97 8.28 4.97
N GLN A 360 1.80 6.99 5.26
CA GLN A 360 0.64 6.19 4.85
C GLN A 360 -0.68 6.77 5.38
N CYS A 361 -0.71 7.23 6.63
CA CYS A 361 -1.88 7.90 7.21
C CYS A 361 -2.23 9.19 6.46
N ALA A 362 -1.24 10.04 6.17
CA ALA A 362 -1.47 11.28 5.41
C ALA A 362 -1.88 11.00 3.96
N ALA A 363 -1.18 10.09 3.27
CA ALA A 363 -1.48 9.68 1.90
C ALA A 363 -2.88 9.07 1.75
N LYS A 364 -3.42 8.45 2.81
CA LYS A 364 -4.79 7.92 2.84
C LYS A 364 -5.86 9.02 2.93
N VAL A 365 -5.57 10.11 3.65
CA VAL A 365 -6.40 11.33 3.63
C VAL A 365 -6.34 11.99 2.26
N LEU A 366 -5.13 12.16 1.70
CA LEU A 366 -4.90 12.70 0.36
C LEU A 366 -5.69 11.94 -0.72
N ALA A 367 -5.56 10.61 -0.73
CA ALA A 367 -6.30 9.74 -1.64
C ALA A 367 -7.83 9.85 -1.46
N GLY A 368 -8.30 9.96 -0.21
CA GLY A 368 -9.72 10.11 0.11
C GLY A 368 -10.31 11.42 -0.42
N LEU A 369 -9.64 12.54 -0.16
CA LEU A 369 -10.02 13.87 -0.66
C LEU A 369 -9.99 13.93 -2.19
N TYR A 370 -8.92 13.42 -2.82
CA TYR A 370 -8.82 13.36 -4.27
C TYR A 370 -9.93 12.52 -4.91
N LYS A 371 -10.28 11.38 -4.32
CA LYS A 371 -11.40 10.53 -4.78
C LYS A 371 -12.75 11.25 -4.70
N GLN A 372 -12.96 12.13 -3.71
CA GLN A 372 -14.16 12.96 -3.59
C GLN A 372 -14.22 14.07 -4.65
N GLN A 373 -13.07 14.55 -5.16
CA GLN A 373 -13.03 15.57 -6.20
C GLN A 373 -13.11 14.98 -7.62
N LEU A 374 -12.55 13.78 -7.85
CA LEU A 374 -12.69 13.02 -9.11
C LEU A 374 -14.11 12.54 -9.39
N LEU A 375 -14.91 12.33 -8.33
CA LEU A 375 -16.31 11.93 -8.41
C LEU A 375 -17.18 13.09 -7.92
N PRO A 376 -17.41 14.14 -8.74
CA PRO A 376 -18.34 15.20 -8.39
C PRO A 376 -19.69 14.60 -8.05
N TRP A 377 -20.24 15.01 -6.91
CA TRP A 377 -21.43 14.41 -6.29
C TRP A 377 -22.61 14.41 -7.26
N THR A 378 -22.94 13.23 -7.81
CA THR A 378 -24.23 12.98 -8.42
C THR A 378 -25.25 12.74 -7.31
N GLU A 379 -26.21 13.65 -7.20
CA GLU A 379 -27.37 13.57 -6.29
C GLU A 379 -28.27 12.35 -6.58
#